data_AF-A0A509EGL0-F1
#
_entry.id   AF-A0A509EGL0-F1
#
_cell.length_a   1.000
_cell.length_b   1.000
_cell.length_c   1.000
_cell.angle_alpha   90.00
_cell.angle_beta   90.00
_cell.angle_gamma   90.00
#
_symmetry.space_group_name_H-M   'P 1'
#
loop_
_entity.id
_entity.type
_entity.pdbx_description
1 polymer ?
#
loop_
_entity_poly.entity_id
_entity_poly.type
_entity_poly.pdbx_seq_one_letter_code
_entity_poly.pdbx_strand_id
1 'polypeptide(L)' 'MRSALLCLAALLLAAPALADDKAACADGIAMIKDEIAKNPPEAALPKLKKALRVAEREQGEGEFDECLDAVGDAKRALAR' A
#
# COMPACT_ATOMS: atom_id res chain seq x y z
N MET A 1 7.69 14.87 42.14
CA MET A 1 6.67 14.21 41.29
C MET A 1 6.32 15.11 40.11
N ARG A 2 7.22 15.27 39.14
CA ARG A 2 6.99 16.10 37.93
C ARG A 2 7.61 15.46 36.68
N SER A 3 8.57 14.56 36.85
CA SER A 3 9.30 13.90 35.77
C SER A 3 8.55 12.75 35.08
N ALA A 4 7.37 12.35 35.57
CA ALA A 4 6.60 11.23 35.00
C ALA A 4 5.70 11.66 33.82
N LEU A 5 5.48 12.96 33.61
CA LEU A 5 4.58 13.48 32.56
C LEU A 5 5.25 13.59 31.18
N LEU A 6 6.58 13.56 31.11
CA LEU A 6 7.31 13.76 29.84
C LEU A 6 7.43 12.49 28.98
N CYS A 7 7.30 11.29 29.57
CA CYS A 7 7.46 10.04 28.81
C CYS A 7 6.22 9.63 28.01
N LEU A 8 5.02 10.10 28.37
CA LEU A 8 3.77 9.67 27.72
C LEU A 8 3.52 10.35 26.36
N ALA A 9 4.16 11.49 26.10
CA ALA A 9 3.96 12.25 24.87
C ALA A 9 4.71 11.67 23.65
N ALA A 10 5.75 10.86 23.86
CA ALA A 10 6.60 10.36 22.77
C ALA A 10 5.99 9.19 21.99
N LEU A 11 5.03 8.45 22.56
CA LEU A 11 4.42 7.27 21.92
C LEU A 11 3.38 7.61 20.84
N LEU A 12 2.92 8.85 20.77
CA LEU A 12 1.89 9.28 19.80
C LEU A 12 2.45 9.63 18.41
N LEU A 13 3.77 9.63 18.24
CA LEU A 13 4.43 10.09 17.01
C LEU A 13 4.67 8.99 15.96
N ALA A 14 4.55 7.70 16.30
CA ALA A 14 4.80 6.58 15.37
C ALA A 14 3.53 6.06 14.66
N ALA A 15 2.34 6.36 15.20
CA ALA A 15 1.07 5.96 14.60
C ALA A 15 0.73 6.57 13.22
N PRO A 16 1.14 7.81 12.86
CA PRO A 16 0.65 8.42 11.62
C PRO A 16 1.25 7.79 10.35
N ALA A 17 2.42 7.14 10.41
CA ALA A 17 3.03 6.51 9.25
C ALA A 17 2.26 5.25 8.80
N LEU A 18 1.92 4.35 9.75
CA LEU A 18 1.21 3.10 9.43
C LEU A 18 -0.24 3.31 8.97
N ALA A 19 -0.90 4.37 9.46
CA ALA A 19 -2.26 4.70 9.00
C ALA A 19 -2.26 5.24 7.56
N ASP A 20 -1.21 5.99 7.19
CA ASP A 20 -1.01 6.49 5.83
C ASP A 20 -0.79 5.32 4.86
N ASP A 21 0.07 4.36 5.24
CA ASP A 21 0.39 3.20 4.39
C ASP A 21 -0.83 2.32 4.11
N LYS A 22 -1.69 2.09 5.11
CA LYS A 22 -2.94 1.33 4.93
C LYS A 22 -3.88 2.00 3.92
N ALA A 23 -4.05 3.32 4.02
CA ALA A 23 -4.91 4.05 3.09
C ALA A 23 -4.30 4.06 1.68
N ALA A 24 -3.00 4.33 1.58
CA ALA A 24 -2.26 4.31 0.33
C ALA A 24 -2.27 2.94 -0.37
N CYS A 25 -2.19 1.85 0.40
CA CYS A 25 -2.35 0.49 -0.10
C CYS A 25 -3.76 0.26 -0.68
N ALA A 26 -4.82 0.65 0.05
CA ALA A 26 -6.20 0.50 -0.42
C ALA A 26 -6.46 1.29 -1.72
N ASP A 27 -5.97 2.52 -1.79
CA ASP A 27 -6.06 3.36 -2.99
C ASP A 27 -5.25 2.78 -4.15
N GLY A 28 -4.07 2.24 -3.87
CA GLY A 28 -3.23 1.53 -4.84
C GLY A 28 -3.93 0.30 -5.44
N ILE A 29 -4.60 -0.51 -4.60
CA ILE A 29 -5.39 -1.67 -5.05
C ILE A 29 -6.54 -1.21 -5.96
N ALA A 30 -7.26 -0.15 -5.59
CA ALA A 30 -8.33 0.41 -6.41
C ALA A 30 -7.80 0.86 -7.78
N MET A 31 -6.66 1.57 -7.81
CA MET A 31 -6.00 1.97 -9.05
C MET A 31 -5.66 0.76 -9.93
N ILE A 32 -5.10 -0.31 -9.36
CA ILE A 32 -4.76 -1.52 -10.14
C ILE A 32 -6.01 -2.16 -10.75
N LYS A 33 -7.11 -2.23 -9.99
CA LYS A 33 -8.39 -2.77 -10.48
C LYS A 33 -8.92 -1.93 -11.65
N ASP A 34 -8.88 -0.60 -11.54
CA ASP A 34 -9.30 0.31 -12.59
C ASP A 34 -8.44 0.17 -13.86
N GLU A 35 -7.13 0.08 -13.71
CA GLU A 35 -6.21 -0.09 -14.84
C GLU A 35 -6.41 -1.44 -15.54
N ILE A 36 -6.70 -2.51 -14.80
CA ILE A 36 -7.08 -3.80 -15.39
C ILE A 36 -8.40 -3.68 -16.17
N ALA A 37 -9.39 -2.97 -15.63
CA ALA A 37 -10.70 -2.77 -16.28
C ALA A 37 -10.60 -1.97 -17.59
N LYS A 38 -9.55 -1.14 -17.75
CA LYS A 38 -9.27 -0.38 -18.98
C LYS A 38 -8.69 -1.24 -20.12
N ASN A 39 -8.52 -2.55 -19.94
CA ASN A 39 -7.89 -3.46 -20.91
C ASN A 39 -6.49 -2.96 -21.33
N PRO A 40 -5.52 -2.97 -20.39
CA PRO A 40 -4.17 -2.48 -20.64
C PRO A 40 -3.44 -3.41 -21.64
N PRO A 41 -2.29 -2.98 -22.20
CA PRO A 41 -1.54 -3.79 -23.15
C PRO A 41 -1.26 -5.20 -22.63
N GLU A 42 -1.21 -6.19 -23.54
CA GLU A 42 -0.99 -7.60 -23.18
C GLU A 42 0.29 -7.83 -22.35
N ALA A 43 1.32 -6.99 -22.53
CA ALA A 43 2.56 -7.05 -21.76
C ALA A 43 2.41 -6.55 -20.31
N ALA A 44 1.42 -5.71 -20.02
CA ALA A 44 1.16 -5.12 -18.70
C ALA A 44 0.10 -5.92 -17.92
N LEU A 45 -0.93 -6.43 -18.58
CA LEU A 45 -2.04 -7.16 -17.95
C LEU A 45 -1.63 -8.31 -17.00
N PRO A 46 -0.70 -9.23 -17.35
CA PRO A 46 -0.29 -10.29 -16.43
C PRO A 46 0.47 -9.76 -15.21
N LYS A 47 1.25 -8.68 -15.38
CA LYS A 47 1.98 -8.03 -14.27
C LYS A 47 1.00 -7.35 -13.31
N LEU A 48 0.00 -6.65 -13.85
CA LEU A 48 -1.06 -6.01 -13.06
C LEU A 48 -1.89 -7.02 -12.27
N LYS A 49 -2.30 -8.13 -12.89
CA LYS A 49 -3.02 -9.21 -12.19
C LYS A 49 -2.20 -9.84 -11.06
N LYS A 50 -0.89 -10.01 -11.28
CA LYS A 50 0.01 -10.51 -10.23
C LYS A 50 0.13 -9.49 -9.09
N ALA A 51 0.43 -8.23 -9.41
CA ALA A 51 0.56 -7.15 -8.43
C ALA A 51 -0.72 -7.00 -7.60
N LEU A 52 -1.90 -7.04 -8.24
CA LEU A 52 -3.19 -7.00 -7.57
C LEU A 52 -3.33 -8.13 -6.53
N ARG A 53 -3.03 -9.38 -6.93
CA ARG A 53 -3.13 -10.53 -6.03
C ARG A 53 -2.20 -10.40 -4.83
N VAL A 54 -0.98 -9.90 -5.03
CA VAL A 54 -0.03 -9.67 -3.94
C VAL A 54 -0.56 -8.57 -3.02
N ALA A 55 -0.88 -7.39 -3.56
CA ALA A 55 -1.39 -6.26 -2.78
C ALA A 55 -2.64 -6.64 -1.95
N GLU A 56 -3.60 -7.37 -2.52
CA GLU A 56 -4.78 -7.84 -1.78
C GLU A 56 -4.47 -8.84 -0.67
N ARG A 57 -3.44 -9.69 -0.84
CA ARG A 57 -2.96 -10.59 0.22
C ARG A 57 -2.31 -9.78 1.33
N GLU A 58 -1.34 -8.94 1.01
CA GLU A 58 -0.57 -8.19 2.01
C GLU A 58 -1.49 -7.23 2.80
N GLN A 59 -2.46 -6.58 2.14
CA GLN A 59 -3.52 -5.79 2.80
C GLN A 59 -4.34 -6.62 3.81
N GLY A 60 -4.60 -7.89 3.50
CA GLY A 60 -5.31 -8.82 4.38
C GLY A 60 -4.45 -9.32 5.55
N GLU A 61 -3.14 -9.38 5.34
CA GLU A 61 -2.14 -9.77 6.35
C GLU A 61 -1.74 -8.57 7.25
N GLY A 62 -1.99 -7.34 6.81
CA GLY A 62 -1.64 -6.11 7.53
C GLY A 62 -0.22 -5.60 7.22
N GLU A 63 0.44 -6.20 6.24
CA GLU A 63 1.79 -5.89 5.76
C GLU A 63 1.68 -4.78 4.69
N PHE A 64 1.48 -3.53 5.15
CA PHE A 64 1.12 -2.42 4.27
C PHE A 64 2.29 -1.92 3.42
N ASP A 65 3.52 -2.03 3.90
CA ASP A 65 4.73 -1.69 3.14
C ASP A 65 4.95 -2.66 1.97
N GLU A 66 4.76 -3.96 2.17
CA GLU A 66 4.81 -4.96 1.10
C GLU A 66 3.64 -4.77 0.11
N CYS A 67 2.48 -4.35 0.60
CA CYS A 67 1.40 -3.93 -0.29
C CYS A 67 1.83 -2.76 -1.18
N LEU A 68 2.46 -1.72 -0.61
CA LEU A 68 2.92 -0.57 -1.37
C LEU A 68 4.02 -0.93 -2.38
N ASP A 69 4.88 -1.90 -2.06
CA ASP A 69 5.84 -2.45 -3.02
C ASP A 69 5.16 -3.12 -4.21
N ALA A 70 4.11 -3.91 -3.96
CA ALA A 70 3.30 -4.52 -5.01
C ALA A 70 2.56 -3.46 -5.85
N VAL A 71 2.06 -2.39 -5.22
CA VAL A 71 1.50 -1.22 -5.93
C VAL A 71 2.56 -0.53 -6.79
N GLY A 72 3.79 -0.41 -6.29
CA GLY A 72 4.94 0.11 -7.04
C GLY A 72 5.27 -0.74 -8.27
N ASP A 73 5.21 -2.07 -8.15
CA ASP A 73 5.37 -3.00 -9.29
C ASP A 73 4.31 -2.77 -10.37
N ALA A 74 3.06 -2.56 -9.98
CA ALA A 74 1.98 -2.24 -10.91
C ALA A 74 2.23 -0.91 -11.64
N LYS A 75 2.64 0.14 -10.92
CA LYS A 75 2.97 1.45 -11.50
C LYS A 75 4.12 1.34 -12.51
N ARG A 76 5.19 0.62 -12.17
CA ARG A 76 6.30 0.31 -13.09
C ARG A 76 5.84 -0.41 -14.35
N ALA A 77 4.92 -1.38 -14.22
CA ALA A 77 4.36 -2.10 -15.37
C ALA A 77 3.52 -1.20 -16.30
N LEU A 78 2.96 -0.11 -15.77
CA LEU A 78 2.24 0.93 -16.50
C LEU A 78 3.13 2.08 -16.97
N ALA A 79 4.43 2.07 -16.61
CA ALA A 79 5.37 3.18 -16.79
C ALA A 79 4.91 4.49 -16.13
N ARG A 80 4.42 4.40 -14.89
CA ARG A 80 3.99 5.53 -14.04
C ARG A 80 4.75 5.58 -12.72
#